data_AF-A0A9W7WGD3-F1
#
_entry.id   AF-A0A9W7WGD3-F1
#
_cell.length_a   1.000
_cell.length_b   1.000
_cell.length_c   1.000
_cell.angle_alpha   90.00
_cell.angle_beta   90.00
_cell.angle_gamma   90.00
#
_symmetry.space_group_name_H-M   'P 1'
#
loop_
_entity.id
_entity.type
_entity.pdbx_description
1 polymer ?
#
loop_
_entity_poly.entity_id
_entity_poly.type
_entity_poly.pdbx_seq_one_letter_code
_entity_poly.pdbx_strand_id
1 'polypeptide(L)'
;ARQHCLFCSTKLQFLSMTSCDLTVPLNVDISIPCLPDNTPQLSDSEFTWRFRPVHTQGLNSEVEIKWKGNILHITNVNGSNEGVYTCVHEGWKQEDRVRLRRTFTIRVDEWKVMKIVAGDDVMLPCKTKSSSSGPSETPPVVWKRGMVPLDPKDMDEEHQQKDNMEHRVFWDTSPKEQDWGIKILQVTNEDAGMYHCTVKNSTEMLVVELVVKDAPLPRCSGHTDHWEPCIDPDSRSWRSILQESLLHFSTSVYSQLKGSKPRTNLIFSPISIASILSNLLLGARAETRTQLENALKLPNEFSCVHSEMKRLKQVTKNSLSMASTIYYSPEETLGEAFINQSLEFYDAVPQMLTNDSNQNVKLINKWVAEKTNEKITHLVDEVDPSSLFVLLNAVYFNSKWKMVFDSMSKQAEFTKFSGEEKNVSSLYSSKYKLAMSYNKKLKAQVGRLPLTDKNSLYILLPPTSTEESFSLMEKNMNHTNLSEMVFEMSKMTLQTAEVTLPKIKLAVTTPLEKLLRNLGLSDLFHDPNLCALSTGDSAISDARHRAFLALTEKGVEGAAATSISLSRSFPVFTALQPFVLIVWSYEVGAPLFMGRIVDPFETNQRM
;
A
#
# COMPACT_ATOMS: atom_id res chain seq x y z
N ALA A 1 11.35 -11.66 33.36
CA ALA A 1 12.26 -12.38 34.29
C ALA A 1 12.68 -11.45 35.43
N ARG A 2 12.39 -11.79 36.70
CA ARG A 2 12.79 -10.97 37.85
C ARG A 2 14.26 -11.26 38.22
N GLN A 3 15.11 -10.23 38.27
CA GLN A 3 16.48 -10.29 38.80
C GLN A 3 16.47 -9.99 40.30
N HIS A 4 17.09 -10.84 41.10
CA HIS A 4 17.59 -10.47 42.44
C HIS A 4 19.12 -10.57 42.40
N CYS A 5 19.81 -9.41 42.50
CA CYS A 5 21.26 -9.35 42.64
C CYS A 5 21.60 -8.75 44.01
N LEU A 6 22.18 -9.56 44.89
CA LEU A 6 22.80 -9.10 46.14
C LEU A 6 24.20 -8.54 45.83
N PHE A 7 24.42 -7.25 46.11
CA PHE A 7 25.75 -6.63 46.05
C PHE A 7 26.45 -6.77 47.41
N CYS A 8 27.63 -7.38 47.42
CA CYS A 8 28.53 -7.37 48.58
C CYS A 8 29.78 -6.55 48.22
N SER A 9 30.07 -5.52 49.03
CA SER A 9 31.21 -4.62 48.89
C SER A 9 32.25 -4.93 49.96
N THR A 10 33.49 -5.28 49.57
CA THR A 10 34.75 -4.84 50.21
C THR A 10 35.98 -5.35 49.43
N LYS A 11 37.08 -4.57 49.51
CA LYS A 11 38.32 -4.61 48.70
C LYS A 11 39.20 -5.87 48.90
N LEU A 12 39.52 -6.57 47.81
CA LEU A 12 40.87 -6.82 47.20
C LEU A 12 40.82 -8.08 46.31
N GLN A 13 41.50 -8.02 45.15
CA GLN A 13 41.76 -9.04 44.10
C GLN A 13 41.02 -10.41 44.14
N PHE A 14 40.37 -10.70 43.00
CA PHE A 14 39.75 -11.95 42.48
C PHE A 14 38.21 -12.05 42.46
N LEU A 15 37.71 -12.30 41.23
CA LEU A 15 36.42 -12.88 40.83
C LEU A 15 35.14 -12.29 41.46
N SER A 16 34.64 -11.20 40.88
CA SER A 16 33.23 -10.82 41.02
C SER A 16 32.34 -11.86 40.32
N MET A 17 32.01 -12.95 41.00
CA MET A 17 30.93 -13.85 40.58
C MET A 17 29.59 -13.16 40.86
N THR A 18 28.96 -12.62 39.82
CA THR A 18 27.54 -12.28 39.89
C THR A 18 26.73 -13.48 39.40
N SER A 19 25.91 -14.04 40.27
CA SER A 19 24.93 -15.08 39.92
C SER A 19 23.54 -14.44 39.79
N CYS A 20 22.80 -14.81 38.75
CA CYS A 20 21.41 -14.39 38.54
C CYS A 20 20.53 -15.62 38.36
N ASP A 21 19.48 -15.75 39.16
CA ASP A 21 18.48 -16.80 38.96
C ASP A 21 17.33 -16.23 38.12
N LEU A 22 16.98 -16.94 37.04
CA LEU A 22 15.94 -16.58 36.07
C LEU A 22 14.93 -17.73 35.99
N THR A 23 13.68 -17.47 36.33
CA THR A 23 12.59 -18.41 36.01
C THR A 23 11.89 -17.95 34.72
N VAL A 24 11.62 -18.87 33.80
CA VAL A 24 11.12 -18.58 32.45
C VAL A 24 9.97 -19.55 32.09
N PRO A 25 8.88 -19.06 31.45
CA PRO A 25 7.78 -19.92 31.03
C PRO A 25 8.11 -20.74 29.77
N LEU A 26 7.39 -21.84 29.57
CA LEU A 26 7.45 -22.64 28.34
C LEU A 26 7.07 -21.81 27.10
N ASN A 27 7.72 -22.12 25.98
CA ASN A 27 7.43 -21.60 24.63
C ASN A 27 7.59 -20.07 24.47
N VAL A 28 8.44 -19.44 25.27
CA VAL A 28 8.81 -18.03 25.14
C VAL A 28 10.24 -17.88 24.64
N ASP A 29 10.50 -16.80 23.91
CA ASP A 29 11.84 -16.41 23.48
C ASP A 29 12.49 -15.49 24.52
N ILE A 30 13.72 -15.79 24.91
CA ILE A 30 14.49 -14.97 25.86
C ILE A 30 15.83 -14.54 25.26
N SER A 31 16.24 -13.33 25.63
CA SER A 31 17.54 -12.76 25.27
C SER A 31 18.26 -12.32 26.54
N ILE A 32 19.44 -12.87 26.80
CA ILE A 32 20.21 -12.63 28.03
C ILE A 32 21.52 -11.93 27.69
N PRO A 33 21.71 -10.66 28.09
CA PRO A 33 22.99 -9.98 27.93
C PRO A 33 24.01 -10.52 28.94
N CYS A 34 25.25 -10.71 28.48
CA CYS A 34 26.35 -11.25 29.28
C CYS A 34 26.73 -10.35 30.46
N LEU A 35 26.80 -9.04 30.22
CA LEU A 35 27.24 -8.02 31.16
C LEU A 35 26.25 -6.84 31.13
N PRO A 36 26.07 -6.12 32.25
CA PRO A 36 25.22 -4.92 32.29
C PRO A 36 25.83 -3.76 31.48
N ASP A 37 25.00 -2.82 31.04
CA ASP A 37 25.39 -1.74 30.11
C ASP A 37 26.53 -0.83 30.62
N ASN A 38 26.76 -0.79 31.94
CA ASN A 38 27.80 0.02 32.58
C ASN A 38 29.16 -0.69 32.73
N THR A 39 29.44 -1.73 31.95
CA THR A 39 30.68 -2.52 32.11
C THR A 39 31.85 -1.87 31.36
N PRO A 40 33.08 -1.83 31.93
CA PRO A 40 34.23 -1.21 31.26
C PRO A 40 34.53 -1.87 29.91
N GLN A 41 34.76 -1.06 28.87
CA GLN A 41 35.16 -1.57 27.56
C GLN A 41 36.57 -2.17 27.64
N LEU A 42 36.71 -3.39 27.13
CA LEU A 42 37.98 -4.11 27.00
C LEU A 42 38.39 -4.13 25.53
N SER A 43 39.66 -3.87 25.22
CA SER A 43 40.23 -4.03 23.88
C SER A 43 40.51 -5.50 23.57
N ASP A 44 40.43 -5.89 22.30
CA ASP A 44 40.56 -7.28 21.82
C ASP A 44 39.75 -8.28 22.64
N SER A 45 38.49 -7.94 22.88
CA SER A 45 37.64 -8.69 23.80
C SER A 45 36.71 -9.68 23.12
N GLU A 46 36.50 -10.82 23.78
CA GLU A 46 35.68 -11.92 23.29
C GLU A 46 34.68 -12.36 24.37
N PHE A 47 33.47 -12.67 23.93
CA PHE A 47 32.39 -13.20 24.77
C PHE A 47 32.18 -14.69 24.47
N THR A 48 32.24 -15.51 25.51
CA THR A 48 31.99 -16.95 25.41
C THR A 48 30.93 -17.41 26.39
N TRP A 49 30.00 -18.23 25.91
CA TRP A 49 28.93 -18.82 26.72
C TRP A 49 29.11 -20.32 26.88
N ARG A 50 28.86 -20.78 28.10
CA ARG A 50 28.94 -22.19 28.51
C ARG A 50 27.63 -22.59 29.18
N PHE A 51 27.08 -23.74 28.83
CA PHE A 51 25.83 -24.24 29.40
C PHE A 51 26.06 -25.57 30.12
N ARG A 52 25.48 -25.70 31.31
CA ARG A 52 25.43 -26.94 32.07
C ARG A 52 23.97 -27.28 32.43
N PRO A 53 23.39 -28.36 31.88
CA PRO A 53 22.01 -28.74 32.20
C PRO A 53 21.85 -29.22 33.65
N VAL A 54 20.64 -29.13 34.20
CA VAL A 54 20.33 -29.59 35.58
C VAL A 54 20.44 -31.11 35.73
N HIS A 55 20.19 -31.89 34.67
CA HIS A 55 20.05 -33.36 34.72
C HIS A 55 21.32 -34.15 34.33
N THR A 56 22.47 -33.85 34.94
CA THR A 56 23.66 -34.72 34.85
C THR A 56 24.14 -35.08 36.26
N GLN A 57 23.54 -36.13 36.83
CA GLN A 57 24.15 -36.84 37.96
C GLN A 57 25.29 -37.71 37.42
N GLY A 58 26.52 -37.35 37.75
CA GLY A 58 27.67 -38.26 37.65
C GLY A 58 28.18 -38.57 36.25
N LEU A 59 28.91 -37.63 35.63
CA LEU A 59 30.16 -37.84 34.88
C LEU A 59 30.64 -36.47 34.41
N ASN A 60 31.96 -36.25 34.37
CA ASN A 60 32.60 -35.08 33.74
C ASN A 60 32.22 -34.99 32.25
N SER A 61 31.04 -34.48 31.94
CA SER A 61 30.66 -34.08 30.59
C SER A 61 31.27 -32.71 30.35
N GLU A 62 32.25 -32.68 29.46
CA GLU A 62 32.98 -31.49 29.07
C GLU A 62 32.04 -30.37 28.62
N VAL A 63 32.41 -29.16 29.01
CA VAL A 63 31.65 -27.94 28.79
C VAL A 63 31.88 -27.48 27.35
N GLU A 64 30.92 -27.74 26.47
CA GLU A 64 30.98 -27.22 25.10
C GLU A 64 30.66 -25.71 25.08
N ILE A 65 31.49 -24.93 24.38
CA ILE A 65 31.20 -23.51 24.11
C ILE A 65 30.07 -23.49 23.09
N LYS A 66 28.85 -23.16 23.53
CA LYS A 66 27.68 -23.21 22.66
C LYS A 66 27.47 -21.93 21.84
N TRP A 67 27.92 -20.77 22.34
CA TRP A 67 27.71 -19.47 21.68
C TRP A 67 28.87 -18.49 21.89
N LYS A 68 29.11 -17.67 20.87
CA LYS A 68 29.99 -16.49 20.89
C LYS A 68 29.14 -15.24 20.64
N GLY A 69 29.30 -14.22 21.48
CA GLY A 69 28.51 -12.99 21.39
C GLY A 69 28.13 -12.43 22.76
N ASN A 70 27.86 -11.13 22.81
CA ASN A 70 27.51 -10.43 24.05
C ASN A 70 26.09 -10.74 24.55
N ILE A 71 25.21 -11.30 23.70
CA ILE A 71 23.83 -11.68 24.03
C ILE A 71 23.60 -13.15 23.67
N LEU A 72 22.96 -13.88 24.58
CA LEU A 72 22.48 -15.24 24.37
C LEU A 72 20.99 -15.20 24.01
N HIS A 73 20.63 -15.75 22.85
CA HIS A 73 19.23 -15.91 22.42
C HIS A 73 18.80 -17.37 22.57
N ILE A 74 17.73 -17.62 23.30
CA ILE A 74 17.09 -18.92 23.41
C ILE A 74 15.65 -18.74 22.93
N THR A 75 15.31 -19.37 21.80
CA THR A 75 13.96 -19.36 21.26
C THR A 75 13.21 -20.61 21.71
N ASN A 76 11.90 -20.49 21.89
CA ASN A 76 11.02 -21.59 22.26
C ASN A 76 11.52 -22.39 23.48
N VAL A 77 11.70 -21.69 24.61
CA VAL A 77 12.22 -22.26 25.86
C VAL A 77 11.41 -23.49 26.29
N ASN A 78 12.10 -24.60 26.56
CA ASN A 78 11.53 -25.84 27.05
C ASN A 78 12.42 -26.44 28.16
N GLY A 79 12.01 -27.56 28.78
CA GLY A 79 12.73 -28.17 29.90
C GLY A 79 14.21 -28.52 29.63
N SER A 80 14.63 -28.69 28.37
CA SER A 80 16.05 -28.92 28.04
C SER A 80 16.94 -27.67 28.18
N ASN A 81 16.33 -26.49 28.26
CA ASN A 81 17.00 -25.22 28.48
C ASN A 81 17.23 -24.92 29.98
N GLU A 82 16.74 -25.79 30.87
CA GLU A 82 16.95 -25.63 32.31
C GLU A 82 18.40 -25.97 32.70
N GLY A 83 19.09 -25.02 33.36
CA GLY A 83 20.48 -25.22 33.73
C GLY A 83 21.24 -23.93 34.02
N VAL A 84 22.55 -24.09 34.18
CA VAL A 84 23.48 -23.02 34.54
C VAL A 84 24.22 -22.54 33.28
N TYR A 85 23.99 -21.29 32.91
CA TYR A 85 24.67 -20.60 31.83
C TYR A 85 25.77 -19.73 32.41
N THR A 86 27.00 -19.86 31.92
CA THR A 86 28.12 -19.01 32.32
C THR A 86 28.60 -18.23 31.12
N CYS A 87 28.50 -16.91 31.20
CA CYS A 87 29.19 -16.03 30.27
C CYS A 87 30.56 -15.64 30.80
N VAL A 88 31.54 -15.59 29.90
CA VAL A 88 32.88 -15.11 30.16
C VAL A 88 33.23 -14.06 29.10
N HIS A 89 33.52 -12.85 29.54
CA HIS A 89 34.07 -11.77 28.73
C HIS A 89 35.55 -11.60 29.07
N GLU A 90 36.41 -11.88 28.11
CA GLU A 90 37.86 -11.75 28.24
C GLU A 90 38.36 -10.66 27.31
N GLY A 91 39.33 -9.86 27.75
CA GLY A 91 39.98 -8.86 26.92
C GLY A 91 41.05 -8.13 27.70
N TRP A 92 41.52 -7.02 27.16
CA TRP A 92 42.61 -6.24 27.75
C TRP A 92 42.10 -4.92 28.31
N LYS A 93 42.63 -4.53 29.46
CA LYS A 93 42.48 -3.19 30.02
C LYS A 93 43.87 -2.67 30.30
N GLN A 94 44.35 -1.75 29.47
CA GLN A 94 45.77 -1.34 29.46
C GLN A 94 46.68 -2.55 29.16
N GLU A 95 47.60 -2.92 30.05
CA GLU A 95 48.49 -4.09 29.89
C GLU A 95 47.97 -5.35 30.61
N ASP A 96 46.89 -5.23 31.38
CA ASP A 96 46.34 -6.36 32.13
C ASP A 96 45.25 -7.09 31.34
N ARG A 97 45.38 -8.42 31.28
CA ARG A 97 44.31 -9.28 30.77
C ARG A 97 43.21 -9.41 31.83
N VAL A 98 42.02 -8.92 31.49
CA VAL A 98 40.84 -8.93 32.36
C VAL A 98 39.88 -10.02 31.91
N ARG A 99 39.35 -10.77 32.88
CA ARG A 99 38.34 -11.82 32.68
C ARG A 99 37.15 -11.57 33.59
N LEU A 100 36.02 -11.20 33.01
CA LEU A 100 34.75 -11.04 33.69
C LEU A 100 33.91 -12.29 33.48
N ARG A 101 33.29 -12.77 34.55
CA ARG A 101 32.45 -13.98 34.52
C ARG A 101 31.12 -13.70 35.18
N ARG A 102 30.03 -14.09 34.52
CA ARG A 102 28.67 -14.04 35.05
C ARG A 102 27.97 -15.37 34.87
N THR A 103 27.19 -15.76 35.87
CA THR A 103 26.47 -17.04 35.85
C THR A 103 24.97 -16.79 35.99
N PHE A 104 24.18 -17.50 35.19
CA PHE A 104 22.73 -17.44 35.18
C PHE A 104 22.17 -18.83 35.44
N THR A 105 21.33 -18.99 36.45
CA THR A 105 20.57 -20.23 36.68
C THR A 105 19.21 -20.06 36.03
N ILE A 106 18.94 -20.77 34.93
CA ILE A 106 17.63 -20.77 34.30
C ILE A 106 16.80 -21.93 34.86
N ARG A 107 15.63 -21.60 35.42
CA ARG A 107 14.57 -22.53 35.80
C ARG A 107 13.42 -22.39 34.81
N VAL A 108 12.93 -23.50 34.29
CA VAL A 108 11.79 -23.48 33.37
C VAL A 108 10.56 -23.92 34.16
N ASP A 109 9.50 -23.11 34.13
CA ASP A 109 8.28 -23.34 34.91
C ASP A 109 7.05 -23.11 34.03
N GLU A 110 5.90 -23.69 34.39
CA GLU A 110 4.69 -23.59 33.57
C GLU A 110 3.77 -22.45 34.07
N TRP A 111 3.75 -21.31 33.38
CA TRP A 111 2.75 -20.24 33.63
C TRP A 111 2.26 -19.56 32.36
N LYS A 112 1.05 -18.97 32.43
CA LYS A 112 0.39 -18.33 31.30
C LYS A 112 0.76 -16.85 31.21
N VAL A 113 1.12 -16.34 30.03
CA VAL A 113 1.36 -14.90 29.81
C VAL A 113 0.21 -14.32 28.99
N MET A 114 -0.39 -13.22 29.46
CA MET A 114 -1.46 -12.51 28.76
C MET A 114 -1.08 -11.04 28.55
N LYS A 115 -1.28 -10.56 27.31
CA LYS A 115 -0.93 -9.20 26.88
C LYS A 115 -2.21 -8.42 26.60
N ILE A 116 -2.38 -7.26 27.22
CA ILE A 116 -3.58 -6.41 27.10
C ILE A 116 -3.19 -4.94 26.89
N VAL A 117 -4.04 -4.16 26.23
CA VAL A 117 -3.86 -2.72 26.06
C VAL A 117 -4.46 -1.97 27.25
N ALA A 118 -3.80 -0.92 27.74
CA ALA A 118 -4.30 -0.11 28.82
C ALA A 118 -5.68 0.49 28.45
N GLY A 119 -6.66 0.34 29.34
CA GLY A 119 -8.05 0.74 29.12
C GLY A 119 -9.01 -0.41 28.77
N ASP A 120 -8.50 -1.55 28.26
CA ASP A 120 -9.32 -2.72 27.97
C ASP A 120 -9.62 -3.55 29.23
N ASP A 121 -10.65 -4.39 29.17
CA ASP A 121 -10.95 -5.40 30.17
C ASP A 121 -10.14 -6.68 29.94
N VAL A 122 -9.73 -7.38 31.01
CA VAL A 122 -9.07 -8.70 30.89
C VAL A 122 -9.71 -9.74 31.82
N MET A 123 -9.79 -10.98 31.34
CA MET A 123 -10.25 -12.14 32.11
C MET A 123 -9.07 -13.06 32.39
N LEU A 124 -8.70 -13.23 33.67
CA LEU A 124 -7.68 -14.17 34.13
C LEU A 124 -8.34 -15.51 34.48
N PRO A 125 -8.07 -16.60 33.74
CA PRO A 125 -8.70 -17.88 34.00
C PRO A 125 -8.08 -18.60 35.22
N CYS A 126 -8.87 -19.44 35.89
CA CYS A 126 -8.38 -20.37 36.92
C CYS A 126 -8.97 -21.78 36.77
N LYS A 127 -8.51 -22.51 35.74
CA LYS A 127 -8.81 -23.93 35.55
C LYS A 127 -7.75 -24.80 36.24
N THR A 128 -8.12 -25.50 37.32
CA THR A 128 -7.26 -26.51 37.93
C THR A 128 -7.70 -27.93 37.55
N LYS A 129 -6.73 -28.87 37.52
CA LYS A 129 -6.91 -30.25 37.03
C LYS A 129 -7.86 -31.09 37.92
N SER A 130 -8.25 -30.59 39.08
CA SER A 130 -9.03 -31.30 40.11
C SER A 130 -10.46 -30.76 40.33
N SER A 131 -10.95 -29.81 39.52
CA SER A 131 -12.31 -29.23 39.65
C SER A 131 -13.42 -30.18 39.18
N SER A 132 -13.65 -31.26 39.94
CA SER A 132 -14.77 -32.20 39.74
C SER A 132 -15.65 -32.32 40.99
N SER A 133 -15.89 -31.19 41.67
CA SER A 133 -16.80 -31.13 42.82
C SER A 133 -17.85 -30.04 42.61
N GLY A 134 -19.11 -30.39 42.90
CA GLY A 134 -20.31 -29.62 42.60
C GLY A 134 -20.41 -28.23 43.24
N PRO A 135 -21.55 -27.53 43.03
CA PRO A 135 -21.68 -26.11 43.33
C PRO A 135 -21.54 -25.86 44.84
N SER A 136 -20.47 -25.15 45.21
CA SER A 136 -20.28 -24.54 46.54
C SER A 136 -20.62 -23.06 46.42
N GLU A 137 -21.40 -22.53 47.36
CA GLU A 137 -21.75 -21.10 47.44
C GLU A 137 -20.55 -20.18 47.68
N THR A 138 -19.36 -20.73 47.98
CA THR A 138 -18.13 -19.96 48.12
C THR A 138 -17.04 -20.44 47.16
N PRO A 139 -16.30 -19.51 46.52
CA PRO A 139 -15.21 -19.87 45.62
C PRO A 139 -14.14 -20.69 46.37
N PRO A 140 -13.79 -21.89 45.87
CA PRO A 140 -12.77 -22.75 46.46
C PRO A 140 -11.36 -22.25 46.16
N VAL A 141 -11.19 -21.08 45.53
CA VAL A 141 -9.89 -20.52 45.16
C VAL A 141 -9.58 -19.21 45.88
N VAL A 142 -8.30 -18.88 45.96
CA VAL A 142 -7.78 -17.62 46.46
C VAL A 142 -6.88 -17.02 45.39
N TRP A 143 -7.15 -15.77 45.02
CA TRP A 143 -6.33 -15.01 44.07
C TRP A 143 -5.36 -14.08 44.81
N LYS A 144 -4.13 -13.98 44.30
CA LYS A 144 -3.11 -13.05 44.80
C LYS A 144 -2.39 -12.37 43.65
N ARG A 145 -2.15 -11.06 43.74
CA ARG A 145 -1.22 -10.33 42.88
C ARG A 145 0.12 -10.20 43.59
N GLY A 146 1.12 -10.96 43.17
CA GLY A 146 2.36 -11.15 43.92
C GLY A 146 2.07 -11.73 45.32
N MET A 147 2.33 -10.97 46.38
CA MET A 147 2.03 -11.35 47.77
C MET A 147 0.70 -10.78 48.29
N VAL A 148 0.04 -9.91 47.53
CA VAL A 148 -1.17 -9.19 47.97
C VAL A 148 -2.41 -10.02 47.64
N PRO A 149 -3.26 -10.38 48.61
CA PRO A 149 -4.55 -11.01 48.35
C PRO A 149 -5.45 -10.11 47.50
N LEU A 150 -6.14 -10.71 46.53
CA LEU A 150 -7.23 -10.06 45.81
C LEU A 150 -8.55 -10.50 46.43
N ASP A 151 -9.48 -9.56 46.54
CA ASP A 151 -10.84 -9.79 47.04
C ASP A 151 -11.83 -9.45 45.92
N PRO A 152 -12.10 -10.37 44.98
CA PRO A 152 -12.98 -10.10 43.86
C PRO A 152 -14.43 -10.01 44.35
N LYS A 153 -15.19 -9.05 43.81
CA LYS A 153 -16.62 -8.91 44.11
C LYS A 153 -17.49 -9.69 43.12
N ASP A 154 -18.67 -10.07 43.56
CA ASP A 154 -19.71 -10.59 42.67
C ASP A 154 -20.22 -9.45 41.78
N MET A 155 -20.50 -9.78 40.52
CA MET A 155 -21.10 -8.83 39.59
C MET A 155 -22.62 -8.82 39.77
N ASP A 156 -23.13 -7.91 40.60
CA ASP A 156 -24.57 -7.64 40.71
C ASP A 156 -25.04 -6.68 39.60
N GLU A 157 -26.24 -6.90 39.06
CA GLU A 157 -26.83 -6.13 37.95
C GLU A 157 -26.98 -4.61 38.24
N GLU A 158 -26.94 -4.18 39.51
CA GLU A 158 -27.13 -2.77 39.91
C GLU A 158 -25.85 -1.90 39.92
N HIS A 159 -24.65 -2.46 39.72
CA HIS A 159 -23.39 -1.69 39.78
C HIS A 159 -22.97 -1.04 38.44
N GLN A 160 -23.82 -1.05 37.41
CA GLN A 160 -23.56 -0.35 36.15
C GLN A 160 -23.50 1.17 36.28
N GLN A 161 -23.84 1.74 37.45
CA GLN A 161 -23.94 3.18 37.61
C GLN A 161 -23.66 3.63 39.05
N LYS A 162 -22.39 3.65 39.47
CA LYS A 162 -21.83 4.68 40.36
C LYS A 162 -20.33 4.50 40.59
N ASP A 163 -19.60 5.44 40.01
CA ASP A 163 -18.36 6.07 40.48
C ASP A 163 -17.89 5.65 41.88
N ASN A 164 -17.10 4.58 41.95
CA ASN A 164 -16.04 4.48 42.94
C ASN A 164 -14.89 3.63 42.36
N MET A 165 -13.80 4.30 41.99
CA MET A 165 -12.57 3.72 41.41
C MET A 165 -11.83 2.71 42.33
N GLU A 166 -12.39 2.35 43.48
CA GLU A 166 -11.74 1.43 44.44
C GLU A 166 -11.88 -0.06 44.07
N HIS A 167 -12.83 -0.45 43.22
CA HIS A 167 -13.10 -1.87 42.95
C HIS A 167 -13.22 -2.17 41.45
N ARG A 168 -12.11 -2.63 40.85
CA ARG A 168 -12.02 -3.00 39.41
C ARG A 168 -11.88 -4.51 39.15
N VAL A 169 -11.89 -5.34 40.19
CA VAL A 169 -11.67 -6.79 40.11
C VAL A 169 -12.93 -7.54 40.54
N PHE A 170 -13.46 -8.38 39.66
CA PHE A 170 -14.70 -9.11 39.83
C PHE A 170 -14.52 -10.60 39.58
N TRP A 171 -15.38 -11.44 40.16
CA TRP A 171 -15.46 -12.85 39.77
C TRP A 171 -16.00 -12.98 38.34
N ASP A 172 -15.45 -13.94 37.59
CA ASP A 172 -16.01 -14.31 36.28
C ASP A 172 -17.36 -15.01 36.47
N THR A 173 -18.41 -14.44 35.89
CA THR A 173 -19.79 -14.93 36.00
C THR A 173 -20.22 -15.78 34.80
N SER A 174 -19.30 -16.18 33.93
CA SER A 174 -19.62 -16.97 32.73
C SER A 174 -20.35 -18.29 33.08
N PRO A 175 -21.64 -18.45 32.72
CA PRO A 175 -22.46 -19.57 33.18
C PRO A 175 -22.14 -20.91 32.51
N LYS A 176 -21.15 -20.97 31.60
CA LYS A 176 -20.90 -22.14 30.74
C LYS A 176 -19.69 -22.98 31.14
N GLU A 177 -18.78 -22.46 31.95
CA GLU A 177 -17.60 -23.20 32.38
C GLU A 177 -17.33 -22.79 33.82
N GLN A 178 -17.25 -23.76 34.75
CA GLN A 178 -17.05 -23.57 36.19
C GLN A 178 -15.64 -23.02 36.51
N ASP A 179 -15.29 -21.90 35.91
CA ASP A 179 -14.01 -21.23 36.02
C ASP A 179 -14.09 -20.17 37.10
N TRP A 180 -13.33 -20.37 38.17
CA TRP A 180 -13.15 -19.38 39.22
C TRP A 180 -12.16 -18.26 38.80
N GLY A 181 -12.30 -17.81 37.56
CA GLY A 181 -11.53 -16.73 36.97
C GLY A 181 -11.89 -15.38 37.58
N ILE A 182 -11.05 -14.37 37.33
CA ILE A 182 -11.35 -12.99 37.69
C ILE A 182 -11.35 -12.10 36.45
N LYS A 183 -12.28 -11.15 36.40
CA LYS A 183 -12.34 -10.08 35.40
C LYS A 183 -11.78 -8.80 36.02
N ILE A 184 -10.82 -8.18 35.36
CA ILE A 184 -10.30 -6.85 35.72
C ILE A 184 -10.80 -5.86 34.68
N LEU A 185 -11.51 -4.82 35.11
CA LEU A 185 -12.04 -3.78 34.24
C LEU A 185 -11.04 -2.62 34.09
N GLN A 186 -10.99 -2.04 32.88
CA GLN A 186 -10.17 -0.86 32.58
C GLN A 186 -8.72 -1.00 33.09
N VAL A 187 -8.02 -2.00 32.55
CA VAL A 187 -6.67 -2.36 33.01
C VAL A 187 -5.71 -1.18 32.86
N THR A 188 -4.92 -0.88 33.89
CA THR A 188 -3.89 0.16 33.87
C THR A 188 -2.49 -0.46 33.94
N ASN A 189 -1.44 0.32 33.68
CA ASN A 189 -0.06 -0.15 33.81
C ASN A 189 0.28 -0.66 35.23
N GLU A 190 -0.46 -0.22 36.25
CA GLU A 190 -0.30 -0.69 37.64
C GLU A 190 -0.85 -2.11 37.86
N ASP A 191 -1.69 -2.60 36.96
CA ASP A 191 -2.25 -3.96 37.02
C ASP A 191 -1.29 -5.01 36.45
N ALA A 192 -0.23 -4.60 35.76
CA ALA A 192 0.79 -5.51 35.25
C ALA A 192 1.47 -6.28 36.39
N GLY A 193 1.68 -7.58 36.20
CA GLY A 193 2.36 -8.41 37.18
C GLY A 193 1.91 -9.86 37.22
N MET A 194 2.37 -10.55 38.26
CA MET A 194 2.12 -11.98 38.46
C MET A 194 0.89 -12.20 39.34
N TYR A 195 -0.08 -12.93 38.81
CA TYR A 195 -1.28 -13.36 39.49
C TYR A 195 -1.19 -14.85 39.81
N HIS A 196 -1.58 -15.21 41.02
CA HIS A 196 -1.56 -16.58 41.51
C HIS A 196 -2.98 -16.96 41.89
N CYS A 197 -3.48 -18.04 41.32
CA CYS A 197 -4.72 -18.68 41.74
C CYS A 197 -4.38 -19.97 42.47
N THR A 198 -4.78 -20.09 43.73
CA THR A 198 -4.55 -21.28 44.56
C THR A 198 -5.87 -21.88 45.02
N VAL A 199 -6.05 -23.19 44.85
CA VAL A 199 -7.22 -23.90 45.38
C VAL A 199 -7.04 -24.11 46.89
N LYS A 200 -8.05 -23.74 47.68
CA LYS A 200 -8.08 -23.96 49.13
C LYS A 200 -7.87 -25.45 49.41
N ASN A 201 -6.95 -25.77 50.32
CA ASN A 201 -6.58 -27.14 50.70
C ASN A 201 -5.86 -27.97 49.62
N SER A 202 -5.34 -27.35 48.56
CA SER A 202 -4.51 -28.01 47.55
C SER A 202 -3.14 -27.34 47.43
N THR A 203 -2.15 -28.10 46.95
CA THR A 203 -0.85 -27.56 46.52
C THR A 203 -0.89 -27.06 45.07
N GLU A 204 -2.01 -27.22 44.37
CA GLU A 204 -2.18 -26.73 42.99
C GLU A 204 -2.25 -25.19 42.96
N MET A 205 -1.31 -24.60 42.24
CA MET A 205 -1.21 -23.16 42.00
C MET A 205 -1.11 -22.92 40.49
N LEU A 206 -1.99 -22.07 39.97
CA LEU A 206 -1.90 -21.55 38.61
C LEU A 206 -1.29 -20.15 38.67
N VAL A 207 -0.30 -19.90 37.81
CA VAL A 207 0.35 -18.60 37.71
C VAL A 207 0.01 -17.95 36.35
N VAL A 208 -0.35 -16.67 36.38
CA VAL A 208 -0.67 -15.86 35.19
C VAL A 208 0.10 -14.55 35.24
N GLU A 209 0.90 -14.26 34.23
CA GLU A 209 1.58 -12.98 34.05
C GLU A 209 0.72 -12.07 33.17
N LEU A 210 0.28 -10.93 33.72
CA LEU A 210 -0.41 -9.89 32.98
C LEU A 210 0.61 -8.83 32.53
N VAL A 211 0.71 -8.62 31.23
CA VAL A 211 1.55 -7.58 30.61
C VAL A 211 0.62 -6.53 29.99
N VAL A 212 0.71 -5.30 30.49
CA VAL A 212 -0.08 -4.17 29.99
C VAL A 212 0.78 -3.35 29.03
N LYS A 213 0.24 -3.05 27.85
CA LYS A 213 0.86 -2.17 26.86
C LYS A 213 0.10 -0.84 26.85
N ASP A 214 0.83 0.26 26.68
CA ASP A 214 0.20 1.57 26.51
C ASP A 214 -0.78 1.57 25.34
N ALA A 215 -1.87 2.32 25.48
CA ALA A 215 -2.78 2.58 24.36
C ALA A 215 -2.01 3.27 23.23
N PRO A 216 -2.15 2.82 21.98
CA PRO A 216 -1.51 3.52 20.86
C PRO A 216 -2.00 4.97 20.82
N LEU A 217 -1.09 5.90 20.52
CA LEU A 217 -1.44 7.31 20.32
C LEU A 217 -2.57 7.42 19.27
N PRO A 218 -3.45 8.45 19.36
CA PRO A 218 -4.44 8.71 18.32
C PRO A 218 -3.75 8.73 16.96
N ARG A 219 -4.31 8.00 16.01
CA ARG A 219 -3.72 7.75 14.68
C ARG A 219 -3.24 9.02 13.95
N CYS A 220 -3.91 10.15 14.22
CA CYS A 220 -3.63 11.45 13.62
C CYS A 220 -2.72 12.37 14.43
N SER A 221 -2.24 11.96 15.61
CA SER A 221 -1.35 12.75 16.44
C SER A 221 -0.02 13.05 15.71
N GLY A 222 0.21 14.31 15.34
CA GLY A 222 1.40 14.73 14.57
C GLY A 222 1.32 14.46 13.06
N HIS A 223 0.13 14.17 12.54
CA HIS A 223 -0.09 13.81 11.14
C HIS A 223 -1.12 14.70 10.42
N THR A 224 -1.47 15.85 11.01
CA THR A 224 -2.43 16.82 10.44
C THR A 224 -1.77 18.00 9.74
N ASP A 225 -0.43 18.10 9.78
CA ASP A 225 0.30 19.20 9.15
C ASP A 225 0.01 19.28 7.65
N HIS A 226 0.17 20.44 7.02
CA HIS A 226 0.02 20.57 5.57
C HIS A 226 1.17 19.87 4.82
N TRP A 227 1.02 19.65 3.50
CA TRP A 227 2.11 19.12 2.69
C TRP A 227 3.31 20.09 2.72
N GLU A 228 4.51 19.53 2.72
CA GLU A 228 5.74 20.31 2.83
C GLU A 228 6.00 21.15 1.56
N PRO A 229 6.55 22.37 1.70
CA PRO A 229 6.80 23.21 0.53
C PRO A 229 7.89 22.61 -0.36
N CYS A 230 7.75 22.80 -1.67
CA CYS A 230 8.80 22.43 -2.62
C CYS A 230 10.03 23.34 -2.44
N ILE A 231 11.18 22.74 -2.12
CA ILE A 231 12.42 23.45 -1.78
C ILE A 231 13.03 24.19 -2.99
N ASP A 232 12.79 23.71 -4.21
CA ASP A 232 13.22 24.35 -5.46
C ASP A 232 12.21 24.08 -6.59
N PRO A 233 11.18 24.92 -6.75
CA PRO A 233 10.11 24.69 -7.73
C PRO A 233 10.56 24.84 -9.19
N ASP A 234 11.71 25.45 -9.47
CA ASP A 234 12.20 25.70 -10.83
C ASP A 234 13.27 24.70 -11.29
N SER A 235 13.62 23.72 -10.45
CA SER A 235 14.61 22.71 -10.81
C SER A 235 14.15 21.88 -12.02
N ARG A 236 15.02 21.81 -13.03
CA ARG A 236 14.82 20.93 -14.18
C ARG A 236 14.85 19.44 -13.80
N SER A 237 15.46 19.07 -12.66
CA SER A 237 15.52 17.68 -12.21
C SER A 237 14.15 17.16 -11.77
N TRP A 238 13.31 17.97 -11.13
CA TRP A 238 11.99 17.55 -10.65
C TRP A 238 11.04 17.20 -11.77
N ARG A 239 11.05 18.02 -12.83
CA ARG A 239 10.36 17.69 -14.06
C ARG A 239 10.81 16.33 -14.58
N SER A 240 12.11 16.12 -14.77
CA SER A 240 12.64 14.84 -15.29
C SER A 240 12.20 13.64 -14.44
N ILE A 241 12.27 13.78 -13.11
CA ILE A 241 11.85 12.75 -12.16
C ILE A 241 10.37 12.44 -12.34
N LEU A 242 9.49 13.44 -12.33
CA LEU A 242 8.06 13.21 -12.52
C LEU A 242 7.76 12.58 -13.89
N GLN A 243 8.46 12.98 -14.95
CA GLN A 243 8.30 12.40 -16.28
C GLN A 243 8.61 10.90 -16.30
N GLU A 244 9.73 10.52 -15.69
CA GLU A 244 10.14 9.12 -15.56
C GLU A 244 9.15 8.32 -14.69
N SER A 245 8.75 8.87 -13.54
CA SER A 245 7.75 8.28 -12.66
C SER A 245 6.42 8.04 -13.39
N LEU A 246 5.91 9.03 -14.12
CA LEU A 246 4.66 8.92 -14.87
C LEU A 246 4.75 7.90 -16.01
N LEU A 247 5.88 7.82 -16.72
CA LEU A 247 6.09 6.78 -17.72
C LEU A 247 6.10 5.38 -17.09
N HIS A 248 6.83 5.23 -15.98
CA HIS A 248 6.89 3.96 -15.27
C HIS A 248 5.52 3.55 -14.72
N PHE A 249 4.82 4.48 -14.07
CA PHE A 249 3.44 4.33 -13.62
C PHE A 249 2.52 3.90 -14.77
N SER A 250 2.60 4.55 -15.93
CA SER A 250 1.80 4.23 -17.12
C SER A 250 1.96 2.77 -17.54
N THR A 251 3.20 2.29 -17.61
CA THR A 251 3.48 0.88 -17.96
C THR A 251 3.05 -0.10 -16.87
N SER A 252 3.16 0.30 -15.59
CA SER A 252 2.68 -0.50 -14.46
C SER A 252 1.16 -0.66 -14.50
N VAL A 253 0.42 0.43 -14.68
CA VAL A 253 -1.05 0.41 -14.85
C VAL A 253 -1.45 -0.44 -16.06
N TYR A 254 -0.79 -0.25 -17.21
CA TYR A 254 -1.05 -1.07 -18.39
C TYR A 254 -0.87 -2.57 -18.10
N SER A 255 0.21 -2.92 -17.40
CA SER A 255 0.50 -4.31 -17.03
C SER A 255 -0.55 -4.91 -16.09
N GLN A 256 -1.14 -4.11 -15.20
CA GLN A 256 -2.22 -4.56 -14.32
C GLN A 256 -3.55 -4.71 -15.07
N LEU A 257 -3.85 -3.81 -16.02
CA LEU A 257 -5.11 -3.79 -16.75
C LEU A 257 -5.16 -4.79 -17.93
N LYS A 258 -4.04 -5.09 -18.58
CA LYS A 258 -4.02 -5.95 -19.77
C LYS A 258 -4.52 -7.37 -19.52
N GLY A 259 -4.43 -7.85 -18.27
CA GLY A 259 -4.78 -9.22 -17.88
C GLY A 259 -3.90 -10.28 -18.54
N SER A 260 -4.28 -11.56 -18.41
CA SER A 260 -3.51 -12.67 -19.00
C SER A 260 -3.74 -12.87 -20.50
N LYS A 261 -4.86 -12.38 -21.05
CA LYS A 261 -5.21 -12.52 -22.47
C LYS A 261 -5.81 -11.23 -23.05
N PRO A 262 -5.44 -10.83 -24.27
CA PRO A 262 -5.93 -9.60 -24.90
C PRO A 262 -7.30 -9.79 -25.55
N ARG A 263 -8.35 -10.01 -24.77
CA ARG A 263 -9.69 -10.33 -25.30
C ARG A 263 -10.62 -9.15 -25.51
N THR A 264 -10.36 -8.03 -24.84
CA THR A 264 -11.23 -6.85 -24.86
C THR A 264 -10.42 -5.60 -25.17
N ASN A 265 -11.12 -4.60 -25.69
CA ASN A 265 -10.56 -3.26 -25.81
C ASN A 265 -10.17 -2.74 -24.42
N LEU A 266 -9.07 -1.98 -24.38
CA LEU A 266 -8.62 -1.30 -23.17
C LEU A 266 -8.33 0.14 -23.54
N ILE A 267 -8.79 1.07 -22.72
CA ILE A 267 -8.29 2.44 -22.77
C ILE A 267 -8.37 3.07 -21.39
N PHE A 268 -7.32 3.80 -21.04
CA PHE A 268 -7.24 4.56 -19.80
C PHE A 268 -6.30 5.75 -19.99
N SER A 269 -6.37 6.72 -19.07
CA SER A 269 -5.41 7.81 -18.99
C SER A 269 -4.53 7.65 -17.75
N PRO A 270 -3.25 7.27 -17.92
CA PRO A 270 -2.32 7.18 -16.79
C PRO A 270 -2.20 8.51 -16.04
N ILE A 271 -2.10 9.63 -16.77
CA ILE A 271 -1.97 10.97 -16.19
C ILE A 271 -3.17 11.33 -15.32
N SER A 272 -4.39 10.98 -15.77
CA SER A 272 -5.59 11.30 -15.01
C SER A 272 -5.69 10.51 -13.72
N ILE A 273 -5.35 9.22 -13.75
CA ILE A 273 -5.27 8.36 -12.56
C ILE A 273 -4.15 8.85 -11.63
N ALA A 274 -2.98 9.17 -12.17
CA ALA A 274 -1.87 9.72 -11.38
C ALA A 274 -2.26 11.03 -10.71
N SER A 275 -3.02 11.89 -11.40
CA SER A 275 -3.49 13.17 -10.85
C SER A 275 -4.43 13.01 -9.67
N ILE A 276 -5.38 12.06 -9.69
CA ILE A 276 -6.29 11.86 -8.55
C ILE A 276 -5.56 11.22 -7.35
N LEU A 277 -4.63 10.29 -7.60
CA LEU A 277 -3.82 9.70 -6.54
C LEU A 277 -2.83 10.69 -5.93
N SER A 278 -2.25 11.56 -6.76
CA SER A 278 -1.37 12.63 -6.31
C SER A 278 -2.14 13.73 -5.56
N ASN A 279 -3.43 13.96 -5.88
CA ASN A 279 -4.28 14.82 -5.06
C ASN A 279 -4.54 14.16 -3.68
N LEU A 280 -4.88 12.87 -3.65
CA LEU A 280 -5.05 12.13 -2.39
C LEU A 280 -3.79 12.10 -1.53
N LEU A 281 -2.61 12.06 -2.15
CA LEU A 281 -1.31 12.09 -1.48
C LEU A 281 -1.11 13.33 -0.58
N LEU A 282 -1.74 14.47 -0.88
CA LEU A 282 -1.72 15.66 0.01
C LEU A 282 -2.21 15.30 1.43
N GLY A 283 -3.21 14.43 1.51
CA GLY A 283 -3.84 13.99 2.75
C GLY A 283 -3.16 12.79 3.44
N ALA A 284 -2.26 12.09 2.75
CA ALA A 284 -1.70 10.82 3.19
C ALA A 284 -0.44 10.97 4.06
N ARG A 285 -0.33 10.16 5.12
CA ARG A 285 0.80 10.18 6.05
C ARG A 285 1.35 8.76 6.28
N ALA A 286 2.55 8.70 6.84
CA ALA A 286 3.24 7.46 7.21
C ALA A 286 3.18 6.41 6.07
N GLU A 287 2.79 5.18 6.38
CA GLU A 287 2.78 4.07 5.41
C GLU A 287 1.86 4.34 4.20
N THR A 288 0.72 5.02 4.39
CA THR A 288 -0.18 5.37 3.27
C THR A 288 0.49 6.33 2.28
N ARG A 289 1.31 7.27 2.77
CA ARG A 289 2.14 8.13 1.91
C ARG A 289 3.13 7.29 1.12
N THR A 290 3.89 6.42 1.79
CA THR A 290 4.88 5.54 1.17
C THR A 290 4.26 4.65 0.09
N GLN A 291 3.10 4.06 0.37
CA GLN A 291 2.38 3.23 -0.60
C GLN A 291 1.93 4.02 -1.83
N LEU A 292 1.41 5.23 -1.66
CA LEU A 292 1.01 6.11 -2.77
C LEU A 292 2.22 6.56 -3.60
N GLU A 293 3.33 6.96 -2.97
CA GLU A 293 4.57 7.32 -3.66
C GLU A 293 5.11 6.12 -4.47
N ASN A 294 5.15 4.92 -3.86
CA ASN A 294 5.56 3.69 -4.52
C ASN A 294 4.65 3.27 -5.69
N ALA A 295 3.34 3.45 -5.54
CA ALA A 295 2.38 3.17 -6.61
C ALA A 295 2.60 4.12 -7.78
N LEU A 296 2.77 5.42 -7.51
CA LEU A 296 3.05 6.47 -8.51
C LEU A 296 4.49 6.44 -9.06
N LYS A 297 5.35 5.57 -8.53
CA LYS A 297 6.77 5.45 -8.90
C LYS A 297 7.56 6.72 -8.62
N LEU A 298 7.16 7.47 -7.60
CA LEU A 298 7.85 8.66 -7.12
C LEU A 298 9.02 8.26 -6.21
N PRO A 299 10.09 9.07 -6.13
CA PRO A 299 11.04 8.96 -5.04
C PRO A 299 10.35 9.20 -3.70
N ASN A 300 10.86 8.57 -2.65
CA ASN A 300 10.39 8.81 -1.29
C ASN A 300 10.56 10.29 -0.94
N GLU A 301 9.56 10.86 -0.27
CA GLU A 301 9.58 12.24 0.22
C GLU A 301 9.73 13.30 -0.90
N PHE A 302 9.15 13.03 -2.08
CA PHE A 302 9.21 13.95 -3.21
C PHE A 302 8.22 15.14 -3.05
N SER A 303 8.62 16.14 -2.27
CA SER A 303 7.80 17.30 -1.90
C SER A 303 7.28 18.13 -3.09
N CYS A 304 8.03 18.17 -4.20
CA CYS A 304 7.70 18.96 -5.39
C CYS A 304 6.70 18.29 -6.35
N VAL A 305 6.13 17.13 -5.99
CA VAL A 305 5.19 16.41 -6.86
C VAL A 305 3.97 17.26 -7.24
N HIS A 306 3.36 17.98 -6.30
CA HIS A 306 2.12 18.71 -6.54
C HIS A 306 2.32 19.95 -7.43
N SER A 307 3.44 20.67 -7.27
CA SER A 307 3.78 21.81 -8.13
C SER A 307 4.07 21.36 -9.57
N GLU A 308 4.77 20.25 -9.76
CA GLU A 308 5.01 19.70 -11.10
C GLU A 308 3.73 19.13 -11.73
N MET A 309 2.84 18.52 -10.95
CA MET A 309 1.52 18.09 -11.42
C MET A 309 0.64 19.27 -11.84
N LYS A 310 0.69 20.39 -11.11
CA LYS A 310 0.04 21.66 -11.51
C LYS A 310 0.57 22.15 -12.86
N ARG A 311 1.89 22.16 -13.04
CA ARG A 311 2.53 22.56 -14.31
C ARG A 311 2.14 21.63 -15.45
N LEU A 312 2.05 20.32 -15.19
CA LEU A 312 1.56 19.32 -16.15
C LEU A 312 0.13 19.63 -16.60
N LYS A 313 -0.76 19.92 -15.65
CA LYS A 313 -2.15 20.28 -15.95
C LYS A 313 -2.22 21.53 -16.83
N GLN A 314 -1.40 22.54 -16.56
CA GLN A 314 -1.35 23.77 -17.35
C GLN A 314 -0.93 23.52 -18.80
N VAL A 315 0.13 22.74 -19.05
CA VAL A 315 0.58 22.45 -20.42
C VAL A 315 -0.40 21.55 -21.18
N THR A 316 -1.19 20.73 -20.49
CA THR A 316 -2.16 19.81 -21.12
C THR A 316 -3.56 20.39 -21.31
N LYS A 317 -3.85 21.58 -20.75
CA LYS A 317 -5.20 22.20 -20.68
C LYS A 317 -5.96 22.22 -22.01
N ASN A 318 -5.27 22.43 -23.13
CA ASN A 318 -5.90 22.50 -24.45
C ASN A 318 -6.20 21.11 -25.06
N SER A 319 -5.42 20.11 -24.66
CA SER A 319 -5.45 18.76 -25.25
C SER A 319 -6.19 17.73 -24.41
N LEU A 320 -6.38 18.00 -23.11
CA LEU A 320 -6.92 17.06 -22.14
C LEU A 320 -7.97 17.76 -21.28
N SER A 321 -9.18 17.20 -21.24
CA SER A 321 -10.22 17.62 -20.30
C SER A 321 -10.37 16.54 -19.24
N MET A 322 -10.01 16.88 -17.99
CA MET A 322 -10.09 15.99 -16.83
C MET A 322 -11.14 16.47 -15.84
N ALA A 323 -11.99 15.56 -15.41
CA ALA A 323 -12.92 15.70 -14.30
C ALA A 323 -12.43 14.78 -13.18
N SER A 324 -11.55 15.29 -12.32
CA SER A 324 -10.97 14.57 -11.18
C SER A 324 -11.39 15.25 -9.89
N THR A 325 -12.09 14.54 -9.01
CA THR A 325 -12.45 15.09 -7.69
C THR A 325 -12.65 13.99 -6.65
N ILE A 326 -12.63 14.39 -5.39
CA ILE A 326 -12.96 13.56 -4.23
C ILE A 326 -14.34 13.99 -3.75
N TYR A 327 -15.26 13.04 -3.64
CA TYR A 327 -16.52 13.23 -2.95
C TYR A 327 -16.41 12.72 -1.52
N TYR A 328 -17.07 13.36 -0.57
CA TYR A 328 -16.98 13.00 0.85
C TYR A 328 -18.35 13.04 1.57
N SER A 329 -18.50 12.22 2.61
CA SER A 329 -19.71 12.17 3.44
C SER A 329 -19.95 13.50 4.18
N PRO A 330 -21.21 13.93 4.36
CA PRO A 330 -21.55 15.08 5.22
C PRO A 330 -21.06 14.97 6.67
N GLU A 331 -20.77 13.76 7.14
CA GLU A 331 -20.30 13.50 8.51
C GLU A 331 -18.79 13.77 8.65
N GLU A 332 -18.06 13.87 7.54
CA GLU A 332 -16.62 14.09 7.52
C GLU A 332 -16.26 15.58 7.54
N THR A 333 -15.30 15.94 8.39
CA THR A 333 -14.72 17.28 8.43
C THR A 333 -13.37 17.28 7.73
N LEU A 334 -13.28 17.99 6.61
CA LEU A 334 -12.04 18.09 5.84
C LEU A 334 -11.06 19.10 6.46
N GLY A 335 -9.76 18.79 6.37
CA GLY A 335 -8.71 19.74 6.72
C GLY A 335 -8.67 20.93 5.76
N GLU A 336 -8.69 22.16 6.28
CA GLU A 336 -8.63 23.38 5.46
C GLU A 336 -7.39 23.43 4.57
N ALA A 337 -6.24 23.00 5.10
CA ALA A 337 -5.01 22.94 4.34
C ALA A 337 -5.11 21.99 3.12
N PHE A 338 -5.81 20.86 3.26
CA PHE A 338 -6.05 19.94 2.15
C PHE A 338 -6.91 20.58 1.07
N ILE A 339 -8.02 21.22 1.45
CA ILE A 339 -8.91 21.91 0.50
C ILE A 339 -8.14 22.98 -0.29
N ASN A 340 -7.38 23.83 0.41
CA ASN A 340 -6.64 24.92 -0.20
C ASN A 340 -5.58 24.42 -1.19
N GLN A 341 -4.83 23.38 -0.82
CA GLN A 341 -3.80 22.81 -1.69
C GLN A 341 -4.38 21.98 -2.85
N SER A 342 -5.51 21.30 -2.63
CA SER A 342 -6.23 20.60 -3.69
C SER A 342 -6.70 21.59 -4.77
N LEU A 343 -7.23 22.74 -4.33
CA LEU A 343 -7.59 23.82 -5.23
C LEU A 343 -6.35 24.42 -5.92
N GLU A 344 -5.28 24.69 -5.16
CA GLU A 344 -4.08 25.33 -5.69
C GLU A 344 -3.36 24.50 -6.75
N PHE A 345 -3.16 23.20 -6.51
CA PHE A 345 -2.35 22.33 -7.36
C PHE A 345 -3.17 21.59 -8.41
N TYR A 346 -4.44 21.30 -8.13
CA TYR A 346 -5.27 20.44 -8.99
C TYR A 346 -6.51 21.13 -9.54
N ASP A 347 -6.77 22.40 -9.22
CA ASP A 347 -8.07 23.09 -9.39
C ASP A 347 -9.26 22.18 -9.02
N ALA A 348 -9.09 21.41 -7.96
CA ALA A 348 -10.06 20.44 -7.49
C ALA A 348 -10.55 20.89 -6.11
N VAL A 349 -11.87 20.99 -5.96
CA VAL A 349 -12.51 21.24 -4.67
C VAL A 349 -13.30 19.99 -4.33
N PRO A 350 -12.98 19.30 -3.21
CA PRO A 350 -13.77 18.18 -2.74
C PRO A 350 -15.25 18.56 -2.65
N GLN A 351 -16.13 17.64 -3.03
CA GLN A 351 -17.56 17.89 -3.07
C GLN A 351 -18.28 17.03 -2.04
N MET A 352 -19.21 17.62 -1.30
CA MET A 352 -19.98 16.88 -0.31
C MET A 352 -21.04 16.03 -1.00
N LEU A 353 -21.20 14.79 -0.55
CA LEU A 353 -22.32 13.93 -0.91
C LEU A 353 -23.60 14.38 -0.18
N THR A 354 -24.71 13.76 -0.55
CA THR A 354 -25.99 13.85 0.14
C THR A 354 -26.32 12.51 0.78
N ASN A 355 -27.31 12.49 1.65
CA ASN A 355 -27.82 11.25 2.26
C ASN A 355 -28.73 10.45 1.30
N ASP A 356 -28.89 10.87 0.05
CA ASP A 356 -29.72 10.23 -0.97
C ASP A 356 -28.86 9.73 -2.15
N SER A 357 -28.84 8.40 -2.34
CA SER A 357 -28.07 7.75 -3.39
C SER A 357 -28.43 8.23 -4.80
N ASN A 358 -29.72 8.43 -5.09
CA ASN A 358 -30.18 8.87 -6.41
C ASN A 358 -29.78 10.32 -6.69
N GLN A 359 -29.79 11.18 -5.66
CA GLN A 359 -29.29 12.55 -5.79
C GLN A 359 -27.78 12.55 -6.03
N ASN A 360 -27.01 11.72 -5.31
CA ASN A 360 -25.56 11.58 -5.51
C ASN A 360 -25.21 11.16 -6.93
N VAL A 361 -25.89 10.15 -7.48
CA VAL A 361 -25.70 9.69 -8.88
C VAL A 361 -25.95 10.82 -9.87
N LYS A 362 -27.07 11.55 -9.74
CA LYS A 362 -27.40 12.68 -10.62
C LYS A 362 -26.37 13.81 -10.52
N LEU A 363 -25.96 14.14 -9.30
CA LEU A 363 -25.01 15.20 -9.01
C LEU A 363 -23.65 14.89 -9.65
N ILE A 364 -23.15 13.67 -9.45
CA ILE A 364 -21.88 13.20 -9.99
C ILE A 364 -21.92 13.17 -11.53
N ASN A 365 -22.93 12.52 -12.12
CA ASN A 365 -23.00 12.36 -13.57
C ASN A 365 -23.18 13.71 -14.29
N LYS A 366 -23.96 14.63 -13.71
CA LYS A 366 -24.07 16.01 -14.22
C LYS A 366 -22.73 16.74 -14.19
N TRP A 367 -22.02 16.70 -13.06
CA TRP A 367 -20.71 17.33 -12.92
C TRP A 367 -19.68 16.77 -13.93
N VAL A 368 -19.66 15.44 -14.12
CA VAL A 368 -18.78 14.80 -15.10
C VAL A 368 -19.13 15.22 -16.53
N ALA A 369 -20.42 15.29 -16.88
CA ALA A 369 -20.87 15.73 -18.20
C ALA A 369 -20.40 17.16 -18.50
N GLU A 370 -20.57 18.08 -17.56
CA GLU A 370 -20.14 19.48 -17.70
C GLU A 370 -18.62 19.58 -17.87
N LYS A 371 -17.85 18.87 -17.04
CA LYS A 371 -16.38 18.91 -17.10
C LYS A 371 -15.78 18.20 -18.32
N THR A 372 -16.53 17.31 -18.97
CA THR A 372 -16.07 16.53 -20.13
C THR A 372 -16.72 16.96 -21.45
N ASN A 373 -17.35 18.14 -21.50
CA ASN A 373 -18.06 18.64 -22.70
C ASN A 373 -19.06 17.62 -23.26
N GLU A 374 -19.83 16.98 -22.37
CA GLU A 374 -20.82 15.95 -22.65
C GLU A 374 -20.27 14.69 -23.36
N LYS A 375 -18.95 14.47 -23.34
CA LYS A 375 -18.36 13.24 -23.88
C LYS A 375 -18.49 12.06 -22.93
N ILE A 376 -18.60 12.34 -21.64
CA ILE A 376 -18.89 11.34 -20.61
C ILE A 376 -20.09 11.85 -19.83
N THR A 377 -21.28 11.32 -20.14
CA THR A 377 -22.55 11.68 -19.50
C THR A 377 -22.86 10.81 -18.29
N HIS A 378 -22.19 9.67 -18.18
CA HIS A 378 -22.44 8.66 -17.16
C HIS A 378 -21.11 8.13 -16.64
N LEU A 379 -20.83 8.25 -15.34
CA LEU A 379 -19.65 7.70 -14.67
C LEU A 379 -20.03 6.64 -13.64
N VAL A 380 -21.10 6.87 -12.88
CA VAL A 380 -21.56 6.02 -11.79
C VAL A 380 -23.01 5.58 -12.01
N ASP A 381 -23.30 4.32 -11.73
CA ASP A 381 -24.67 3.77 -11.72
C ASP A 381 -25.31 3.87 -10.34
N GLU A 382 -24.49 3.79 -9.29
CA GLU A 382 -24.90 3.80 -7.88
C GLU A 382 -23.81 4.47 -7.03
N VAL A 383 -24.22 5.07 -5.91
CA VAL A 383 -23.32 5.64 -4.91
C VAL A 383 -23.92 5.34 -3.54
N ASP A 384 -23.21 4.57 -2.72
CA ASP A 384 -23.69 4.20 -1.38
C ASP A 384 -23.75 5.46 -0.49
N PRO A 385 -24.90 5.79 0.13
CA PRO A 385 -25.01 6.92 1.05
C PRO A 385 -24.06 6.84 2.26
N SER A 386 -23.62 5.64 2.64
CA SER A 386 -22.66 5.40 3.72
C SER A 386 -21.19 5.56 3.29
N SER A 387 -20.95 5.93 2.02
CA SER A 387 -19.59 6.17 1.51
C SER A 387 -18.95 7.36 2.21
N LEU A 388 -17.79 7.14 2.86
CA LEU A 388 -17.00 8.19 3.50
C LEU A 388 -16.29 9.04 2.44
N PHE A 389 -15.57 8.39 1.52
CA PHE A 389 -14.85 9.06 0.44
C PHE A 389 -14.98 8.30 -0.88
N VAL A 390 -15.25 9.02 -1.97
CA VAL A 390 -15.36 8.46 -3.32
C VAL A 390 -14.42 9.18 -4.29
N LEU A 391 -13.49 8.44 -4.88
CA LEU A 391 -12.53 8.97 -5.86
C LEU A 391 -13.11 8.87 -7.27
N LEU A 392 -13.35 10.01 -7.91
CA LEU A 392 -13.93 10.04 -9.25
C LEU A 392 -12.97 10.65 -10.25
N ASN A 393 -12.76 9.95 -11.35
CA ASN A 393 -11.90 10.39 -12.43
C ASN A 393 -12.51 10.09 -13.80
N ALA A 394 -12.80 11.14 -14.57
CA ALA A 394 -13.25 11.03 -15.94
C ALA A 394 -12.40 11.90 -16.86
N VAL A 395 -12.06 11.40 -18.04
CA VAL A 395 -11.08 12.05 -18.91
C VAL A 395 -11.39 11.87 -20.38
N TYR A 396 -11.24 12.98 -21.11
CA TYR A 396 -11.45 13.06 -22.54
C TYR A 396 -10.24 13.71 -23.23
N PHE A 397 -9.74 13.06 -24.29
CA PHE A 397 -8.69 13.61 -25.14
C PHE A 397 -9.25 14.46 -26.27
N ASN A 398 -8.80 15.71 -26.38
CA ASN A 398 -9.20 16.63 -27.42
C ASN A 398 -7.96 17.18 -28.16
N SER A 399 -7.50 16.49 -29.19
CA SER A 399 -6.42 17.00 -30.03
C SER A 399 -6.72 16.77 -31.51
N LYS A 400 -6.21 17.65 -32.36
CA LYS A 400 -6.39 17.58 -33.81
C LYS A 400 -5.18 16.94 -34.46
N TRP A 401 -5.37 16.36 -35.63
CA TRP A 401 -4.25 15.91 -36.44
C TRP A 401 -3.46 17.10 -36.98
N LYS A 402 -2.13 17.00 -37.08
CA LYS A 402 -1.36 17.99 -37.86
C LYS A 402 -1.64 17.88 -39.36
N MET A 403 -1.98 16.68 -39.83
CA MET A 403 -2.36 16.39 -41.21
C MET A 403 -3.75 15.72 -41.19
N VAL A 404 -4.72 16.29 -41.87
CA VAL A 404 -6.11 15.78 -41.85
C VAL A 404 -6.24 14.56 -42.78
N PHE A 405 -7.09 13.60 -42.41
CA PHE A 405 -7.45 12.48 -43.28
C PHE A 405 -8.48 12.91 -44.33
N ASP A 406 -8.63 12.10 -45.39
CA ASP A 406 -9.66 12.35 -46.40
C ASP A 406 -11.05 12.33 -45.74
N SER A 407 -11.92 13.28 -46.10
CA SER A 407 -13.24 13.44 -45.48
C SER A 407 -14.22 12.30 -45.78
N MET A 408 -13.95 11.56 -46.86
CA MET A 408 -14.75 10.41 -47.25
C MET A 408 -14.19 9.17 -46.57
N SER A 409 -14.90 8.66 -45.57
CA SER A 409 -14.55 7.38 -44.94
C SER A 409 -14.64 6.24 -45.93
N LYS A 410 -13.63 5.38 -45.95
CA LYS A 410 -13.64 4.14 -46.75
C LYS A 410 -14.00 2.95 -45.87
N GLN A 411 -14.71 1.97 -46.42
CA GLN A 411 -14.82 0.67 -45.76
C GLN A 411 -13.51 -0.08 -45.93
N ALA A 412 -13.09 -0.80 -44.89
CA ALA A 412 -11.92 -1.65 -44.92
C ALA A 412 -12.14 -2.86 -44.00
N GLU A 413 -11.46 -3.98 -44.25
CA GLU A 413 -11.60 -5.20 -43.44
C GLU A 413 -10.61 -5.17 -42.28
N PHE A 414 -11.12 -5.29 -41.05
CA PHE A 414 -10.31 -5.47 -39.85
C PHE A 414 -10.24 -6.94 -39.48
N THR A 415 -9.05 -7.51 -39.42
CA THR A 415 -8.81 -8.92 -39.09
C THR A 415 -8.63 -9.09 -37.58
N LYS A 416 -9.55 -9.79 -36.90
CA LYS A 416 -9.46 -10.11 -35.47
C LYS A 416 -8.44 -11.22 -35.20
N PHE A 417 -8.12 -11.47 -33.93
CA PHE A 417 -7.28 -12.61 -33.51
C PHE A 417 -7.80 -13.98 -33.98
N SER A 418 -9.12 -14.13 -34.13
CA SER A 418 -9.75 -15.35 -34.65
C SER A 418 -9.52 -15.58 -36.15
N GLY A 419 -8.97 -14.60 -36.87
CA GLY A 419 -8.94 -14.57 -38.33
C GLY A 419 -10.24 -14.08 -38.97
N GLU A 420 -11.29 -13.81 -38.18
CA GLU A 420 -12.52 -13.20 -38.66
C GLU A 420 -12.23 -11.78 -39.17
N GLU A 421 -12.62 -11.51 -40.41
CA GLU A 421 -12.57 -10.18 -41.01
C GLU A 421 -13.91 -9.46 -40.84
N LYS A 422 -13.84 -8.21 -40.39
CA LYS A 422 -15.02 -7.38 -40.16
C LYS A 422 -14.87 -6.04 -40.85
N ASN A 423 -15.84 -5.69 -41.68
CA ASN A 423 -15.86 -4.39 -42.36
C ASN A 423 -15.96 -3.25 -41.34
N VAL A 424 -15.02 -2.32 -41.35
CA VAL A 424 -14.96 -1.13 -40.49
C VAL A 424 -14.91 0.14 -41.33
N SER A 425 -15.47 1.22 -40.79
CA SER A 425 -15.18 2.55 -41.34
C SER A 425 -13.74 2.93 -41.02
N SER A 426 -13.00 3.38 -42.02
CA SER A 426 -11.58 3.72 -41.91
C SER A 426 -11.32 5.20 -42.20
N LEU A 427 -10.30 5.72 -41.53
CA LEU A 427 -9.58 6.93 -41.87
C LEU A 427 -8.54 6.57 -42.93
N TYR A 428 -8.57 7.26 -44.07
CA TYR A 428 -7.71 6.99 -45.21
C TYR A 428 -6.98 8.25 -45.66
N SER A 429 -5.72 8.10 -46.06
CA SER A 429 -4.98 9.11 -46.80
C SER A 429 -3.90 8.47 -47.64
N SER A 430 -3.90 8.74 -48.94
CA SER A 430 -2.89 8.21 -49.89
C SER A 430 -1.50 8.85 -49.74
N LYS A 431 -1.41 10.00 -49.05
CA LYS A 431 -0.18 10.82 -48.94
C LYS A 431 -0.03 11.43 -47.54
N TYR A 432 -0.23 10.62 -46.51
CA TYR A 432 -0.08 11.06 -45.13
C TYR A 432 1.40 11.19 -44.75
N LYS A 433 1.75 12.22 -43.97
CA LYS A 433 3.12 12.40 -43.44
C LYS A 433 3.22 11.81 -42.03
N LEU A 434 3.90 10.68 -41.90
CA LEU A 434 4.17 10.02 -40.62
C LEU A 434 5.62 9.53 -40.54
N ALA A 435 6.11 9.29 -39.33
CA ALA A 435 7.29 8.46 -39.13
C ALA A 435 6.84 7.03 -38.91
N MET A 436 7.51 6.06 -39.53
CA MET A 436 7.26 4.65 -39.29
C MET A 436 8.56 3.87 -39.29
N SER A 437 8.67 2.88 -38.40
CA SER A 437 9.81 1.97 -38.35
C SER A 437 9.45 0.66 -37.65
N TYR A 438 10.29 -0.36 -37.79
CA TYR A 438 10.18 -1.57 -37.00
C TYR A 438 11.06 -1.48 -35.76
N ASN A 439 10.44 -1.51 -34.57
CA ASN A 439 11.18 -1.54 -33.31
C ASN A 439 11.48 -2.99 -32.90
N LYS A 440 12.76 -3.34 -32.87
CA LYS A 440 13.23 -4.72 -32.61
C LYS A 440 12.99 -5.19 -31.17
N LYS A 441 12.99 -4.29 -30.19
CA LYS A 441 12.81 -4.61 -28.77
C LYS A 441 11.33 -4.86 -28.45
N LEU A 442 10.44 -4.03 -28.98
CA LEU A 442 9.00 -4.21 -28.88
C LEU A 442 8.47 -5.33 -29.79
N LYS A 443 9.22 -5.71 -30.83
CA LYS A 443 8.76 -6.61 -31.90
C LYS A 443 7.51 -6.07 -32.57
N ALA A 444 7.53 -4.79 -32.95
CA ALA A 444 6.35 -4.11 -33.49
C ALA A 444 6.72 -3.17 -34.64
N GLN A 445 5.85 -3.05 -35.63
CA GLN A 445 5.85 -1.92 -36.54
C GLN A 445 5.20 -0.73 -35.83
N VAL A 446 5.91 0.39 -35.74
CA VAL A 446 5.50 1.58 -35.02
C VAL A 446 5.23 2.69 -36.03
N GLY A 447 4.01 3.26 -36.00
CA GLY A 447 3.65 4.47 -36.73
C GLY A 447 3.46 5.63 -35.76
N ARG A 448 4.14 6.76 -36.00
CA ARG A 448 3.99 8.01 -35.25
C ARG A 448 3.26 9.04 -36.12
N LEU A 449 2.04 9.36 -35.73
CA LEU A 449 1.18 10.35 -36.36
C LEU A 449 1.17 11.63 -35.51
N PRO A 450 1.71 12.76 -36.01
CA PRO A 450 1.74 14.00 -35.25
C PRO A 450 0.35 14.62 -35.01
N LEU A 451 0.12 15.09 -33.78
CA LEU A 451 -1.07 15.82 -33.36
C LEU A 451 -0.72 17.29 -33.01
N THR A 452 -1.72 18.13 -32.74
CA THR A 452 -1.51 19.49 -32.21
C THR A 452 -0.88 19.47 -30.81
N ASP A 453 -0.48 20.64 -30.30
CA ASP A 453 -0.03 20.81 -28.91
C ASP A 453 1.16 19.92 -28.51
N LYS A 454 2.06 19.67 -29.48
CA LYS A 454 3.23 18.78 -29.34
C LYS A 454 2.85 17.39 -28.78
N ASN A 455 1.71 16.88 -29.24
CA ASN A 455 1.29 15.50 -28.99
C ASN A 455 1.55 14.63 -30.23
N SER A 456 1.56 13.31 -30.06
CA SER A 456 1.62 12.35 -31.16
C SER A 456 0.86 11.09 -30.80
N LEU A 457 0.12 10.55 -31.77
CA LEU A 457 -0.43 9.21 -31.68
C LEU A 457 0.61 8.22 -32.18
N TYR A 458 0.96 7.27 -31.32
CA TYR A 458 1.76 6.11 -31.67
C TYR A 458 0.83 4.91 -31.83
N ILE A 459 0.99 4.17 -32.92
CA ILE A 459 0.31 2.91 -33.20
C ILE A 459 1.36 1.83 -33.31
N LEU A 460 1.24 0.80 -32.47
CA LEU A 460 2.13 -0.35 -32.42
C LEU A 460 1.39 -1.56 -32.97
N LEU A 461 1.89 -2.11 -34.08
CA LEU A 461 1.33 -3.26 -34.77
C LEU A 461 2.24 -4.47 -34.59
N PRO A 462 1.70 -5.63 -34.16
CA PRO A 462 2.47 -6.86 -34.16
C PRO A 462 2.81 -7.30 -35.60
N PRO A 463 3.89 -8.08 -35.81
CA PRO A 463 4.30 -8.60 -37.12
C PRO A 463 3.23 -9.47 -37.79
N THR A 464 2.39 -10.11 -36.99
CA THR A 464 1.29 -10.99 -37.43
C THR A 464 0.05 -10.68 -36.61
N SER A 465 -1.13 -10.95 -37.16
CA SER A 465 -2.43 -10.71 -36.51
C SER A 465 -2.79 -11.70 -35.40
N THR A 466 -1.84 -12.52 -34.94
CA THR A 466 -2.11 -13.59 -33.95
C THR A 466 -2.05 -13.08 -32.51
N GLU A 467 -2.77 -13.75 -31.60
CA GLU A 467 -2.82 -13.41 -30.18
C GLU A 467 -1.42 -13.50 -29.53
N GLU A 468 -0.59 -14.47 -29.95
CA GLU A 468 0.76 -14.68 -29.39
C GLU A 468 1.70 -13.53 -29.75
N SER A 469 1.65 -13.07 -31.00
CA SER A 469 2.47 -11.97 -31.52
C SER A 469 2.14 -10.66 -30.82
N PHE A 470 0.83 -10.40 -30.64
CA PHE A 470 0.33 -9.26 -29.89
C PHE A 470 0.71 -9.32 -28.41
N SER A 471 0.53 -10.48 -27.77
CA SER A 471 0.87 -10.69 -26.35
C SER A 471 2.36 -10.53 -26.09
N LEU A 472 3.22 -10.98 -27.01
CA LEU A 472 4.67 -10.79 -26.93
C LEU A 472 5.03 -9.30 -27.02
N MET A 473 4.40 -8.56 -27.93
CA MET A 473 4.56 -7.10 -28.03
C MET A 473 4.16 -6.41 -26.72
N GLU A 474 2.97 -6.71 -26.18
CA GLU A 474 2.50 -6.15 -24.88
C GLU A 474 3.39 -6.53 -23.70
N LYS A 475 4.04 -7.70 -23.75
CA LYS A 475 5.02 -8.12 -22.72
C LYS A 475 6.29 -7.27 -22.78
N ASN A 476 6.68 -6.83 -23.97
CA ASN A 476 7.88 -6.02 -24.18
C ASN A 476 7.65 -4.52 -23.93
N MET A 477 6.42 -4.08 -23.68
CA MET A 477 6.04 -2.68 -23.39
C MET A 477 6.40 -2.22 -21.96
N ASN A 478 7.67 -2.31 -21.59
CA ASN A 478 8.19 -1.70 -20.36
C ASN A 478 8.61 -0.23 -20.59
N HIS A 479 8.81 0.51 -19.51
CA HIS A 479 9.13 1.95 -19.56
C HIS A 479 10.41 2.24 -20.36
N THR A 480 11.44 1.39 -20.26
CA THR A 480 12.70 1.53 -20.99
C THR A 480 12.47 1.43 -22.51
N ASN A 481 11.81 0.36 -22.96
CA ASN A 481 11.55 0.12 -24.37
C ASN A 481 10.62 1.19 -24.97
N LEU A 482 9.63 1.67 -24.22
CA LEU A 482 8.77 2.76 -24.68
C LEU A 482 9.51 4.09 -24.77
N SER A 483 10.34 4.44 -23.78
CA SER A 483 11.16 5.65 -23.79
C SER A 483 12.10 5.67 -25.00
N GLU A 484 12.81 4.58 -25.23
CA GLU A 484 13.70 4.42 -26.39
C GLU A 484 12.93 4.50 -27.72
N MET A 485 11.79 3.81 -27.83
CA MET A 485 10.94 3.87 -29.03
C MET A 485 10.51 5.32 -29.30
N VAL A 486 10.05 6.04 -28.29
CA VAL A 486 9.62 7.45 -28.44
C VAL A 486 10.80 8.30 -28.90
N PHE A 487 11.97 8.14 -28.28
CA PHE A 487 13.19 8.87 -28.62
C PHE A 487 13.66 8.59 -30.06
N GLU A 488 13.76 7.33 -30.47
CA GLU A 488 14.14 6.95 -31.84
C GLU A 488 13.16 7.52 -32.87
N MET A 489 11.85 7.32 -32.66
CA MET A 489 10.80 7.82 -33.54
C MET A 489 10.70 9.35 -33.54
N SER A 490 11.17 10.03 -32.48
CA SER A 490 11.21 11.49 -32.40
C SER A 490 12.21 12.10 -33.38
N LYS A 491 13.32 11.40 -33.65
CA LYS A 491 14.42 11.83 -34.52
C LYS A 491 14.19 11.51 -36.00
N MET A 492 13.25 10.62 -36.30
CA MET A 492 12.93 10.24 -37.67
C MET A 492 12.25 11.38 -38.43
N THR A 493 12.62 11.54 -39.70
CA THR A 493 11.94 12.44 -40.62
C THR A 493 10.58 11.85 -40.99
N LEU A 494 9.58 12.73 -41.10
CA LEU A 494 8.26 12.31 -41.59
C LEU A 494 8.36 11.97 -43.07
N GLN A 495 7.90 10.79 -43.44
CA GLN A 495 7.81 10.32 -44.82
C GLN A 495 6.37 10.30 -45.30
N THR A 496 6.18 10.44 -46.61
CA THR A 496 4.86 10.36 -47.24
C THR A 496 4.50 8.90 -47.46
N ALA A 497 3.35 8.48 -46.96
CA ALA A 497 2.89 7.11 -47.02
C ALA A 497 1.36 7.03 -47.18
N GLU A 498 0.89 5.92 -47.71
CA GLU A 498 -0.52 5.56 -47.68
C GLU A 498 -0.87 5.03 -46.29
N VAL A 499 -1.84 5.64 -45.63
CA VAL A 499 -2.25 5.31 -44.26
C VAL A 499 -3.72 4.94 -44.22
N THR A 500 -4.00 3.79 -43.58
CA THR A 500 -5.37 3.35 -43.29
C THR A 500 -5.50 2.96 -41.82
N LEU A 501 -6.35 3.66 -41.07
CA LEU A 501 -6.65 3.39 -39.67
C LEU A 501 -8.15 3.16 -39.47
N PRO A 502 -8.60 2.29 -38.56
CA PRO A 502 -10.01 2.21 -38.23
C PRO A 502 -10.46 3.50 -37.52
N LYS A 503 -11.69 3.93 -37.79
CA LYS A 503 -12.36 4.89 -36.92
C LYS A 503 -12.62 4.24 -35.58
N ILE A 504 -12.32 4.95 -34.51
CA ILE A 504 -12.44 4.43 -33.16
C ILE A 504 -13.24 5.44 -32.35
N LYS A 505 -14.19 4.95 -31.56
CA LYS A 505 -14.89 5.71 -30.52
C LYS A 505 -15.04 4.79 -29.32
N LEU A 506 -14.21 4.99 -28.31
CA LEU A 506 -14.18 4.15 -27.12
C LEU A 506 -14.48 4.97 -25.89
N ALA A 507 -15.41 4.47 -25.09
CA ALA A 507 -15.65 4.88 -23.72
C ALA A 507 -15.47 3.63 -22.87
N VAL A 508 -14.45 3.61 -22.01
CA VAL A 508 -14.18 2.44 -21.15
C VAL A 508 -14.14 2.88 -19.70
N THR A 509 -14.91 2.17 -18.89
CA THR A 509 -14.84 2.25 -17.44
C THR A 509 -13.78 1.27 -16.95
N THR A 510 -12.79 1.77 -16.24
CA THR A 510 -11.75 0.95 -15.62
C THR A 510 -12.18 0.62 -14.19
N PRO A 511 -12.06 -0.65 -13.74
CA PRO A 511 -12.30 -1.02 -12.36
C PRO A 511 -11.17 -0.46 -11.48
N LEU A 512 -11.26 0.83 -11.14
CA LEU A 512 -10.17 1.58 -10.51
C LEU A 512 -9.84 1.00 -9.12
N GLU A 513 -10.82 0.67 -8.29
CA GLU A 513 -10.56 0.01 -7.00
C GLU A 513 -9.67 -1.24 -7.16
N LYS A 514 -10.07 -2.17 -8.03
CA LYS A 514 -9.29 -3.40 -8.29
C LYS A 514 -7.88 -3.09 -8.79
N LEU A 515 -7.74 -2.08 -9.64
CA LEU A 515 -6.45 -1.61 -10.11
C LEU A 515 -5.59 -1.07 -8.94
N LEU A 516 -6.16 -0.24 -8.06
CA LEU A 516 -5.46 0.33 -6.92
C LEU A 516 -5.00 -0.77 -5.94
N ARG A 517 -5.85 -1.74 -5.64
CA ARG A 517 -5.47 -2.93 -4.85
C ARG A 517 -4.29 -3.68 -5.46
N ASN A 518 -4.33 -3.91 -6.78
CA ASN A 518 -3.24 -4.57 -7.52
C ASN A 518 -1.94 -3.75 -7.58
N LEU A 519 -2.02 -2.43 -7.37
CA LEU A 519 -0.86 -1.54 -7.26
C LEU A 519 -0.31 -1.46 -5.83
N GLY A 520 -0.87 -2.21 -4.87
CA GLY A 520 -0.43 -2.23 -3.48
C GLY A 520 -1.14 -1.22 -2.58
N LEU A 521 -2.26 -0.62 -3.05
CA LEU A 521 -3.00 0.40 -2.32
C LEU A 521 -4.26 -0.18 -1.65
N SER A 522 -4.18 -1.41 -1.13
CA SER A 522 -5.32 -2.06 -0.46
C SER A 522 -5.72 -1.37 0.83
N ASP A 523 -4.77 -0.74 1.52
CA ASP A 523 -4.99 -0.08 2.81
C ASP A 523 -5.87 1.17 2.68
N LEU A 524 -5.90 1.80 1.49
CA LEU A 524 -6.81 2.90 1.16
C LEU A 524 -8.27 2.56 1.45
N PHE A 525 -8.65 1.29 1.36
CA PHE A 525 -10.04 0.82 1.49
C PHE A 525 -10.33 0.17 2.85
N HIS A 526 -9.36 0.10 3.76
CA HIS A 526 -9.52 -0.58 5.04
C HIS A 526 -9.17 0.35 6.19
N ASP A 527 -7.91 0.75 6.26
CA ASP A 527 -7.39 1.56 7.35
C ASP A 527 -6.24 2.41 6.80
N PRO A 528 -6.51 3.50 6.07
CA PRO A 528 -5.46 4.39 5.58
C PRO A 528 -5.17 5.53 6.55
N ASN A 529 -3.92 5.96 6.64
CA ASN A 529 -3.57 7.18 7.36
C ASN A 529 -3.73 8.38 6.43
N LEU A 530 -4.97 8.90 6.39
CA LEU A 530 -5.36 10.10 5.64
C LEU A 530 -5.67 11.27 6.58
N CYS A 531 -4.95 11.37 7.70
CA CYS A 531 -5.21 12.34 8.77
C CYS A 531 -5.11 13.82 8.36
N ALA A 532 -4.43 14.13 7.27
CA ALA A 532 -4.40 15.49 6.73
C ALA A 532 -5.56 15.78 5.75
N LEU A 533 -6.24 14.74 5.27
CA LEU A 533 -7.50 14.85 4.52
C LEU A 533 -8.66 15.14 5.48
N SER A 534 -8.84 14.27 6.48
CA SER A 534 -9.86 14.39 7.53
C SER A 534 -9.36 13.81 8.85
N THR A 535 -9.91 14.29 9.96
CA THR A 535 -9.57 13.83 11.32
C THR A 535 -10.33 12.57 11.74
N GLY A 536 -11.36 12.16 10.99
CA GLY A 536 -12.18 10.97 11.23
C GLY A 536 -11.71 9.72 10.47
N ASP A 537 -12.55 8.70 10.43
CA ASP A 537 -12.31 7.49 9.64
C ASP A 537 -12.25 7.86 8.15
N SER A 538 -11.06 7.81 7.58
CA SER A 538 -10.80 8.38 6.26
C SER A 538 -10.70 7.34 5.15
N ALA A 539 -11.30 6.16 5.32
CA ALA A 539 -11.22 5.09 4.33
C ALA A 539 -11.92 5.47 3.02
N ILE A 540 -11.28 5.14 1.89
CA ILE A 540 -11.90 5.27 0.56
C ILE A 540 -12.94 4.17 0.41
N SER A 541 -14.18 4.55 0.18
CA SER A 541 -15.30 3.62 0.00
C SER A 541 -15.43 3.15 -1.44
N ASP A 542 -15.16 4.02 -2.41
CA ASP A 542 -15.27 3.69 -3.84
C ASP A 542 -14.28 4.50 -4.70
N ALA A 543 -13.87 3.93 -5.82
CA ALA A 543 -12.98 4.58 -6.79
C ALA A 543 -13.40 4.23 -8.23
N ARG A 544 -13.66 5.25 -9.05
CA ARG A 544 -14.18 5.11 -10.43
C ARG A 544 -13.30 5.86 -11.43
N HIS A 545 -12.96 5.19 -12.54
CA HIS A 545 -12.27 5.79 -13.67
C HIS A 545 -13.03 5.53 -14.98
N ARG A 546 -13.26 6.57 -15.78
CA ARG A 546 -13.79 6.43 -17.15
C ARG A 546 -13.01 7.28 -18.15
N ALA A 547 -12.58 6.65 -19.23
CA ALA A 547 -11.79 7.26 -20.28
C ALA A 547 -12.56 7.26 -21.60
N PHE A 548 -12.57 8.41 -22.30
CA PHE A 548 -13.11 8.54 -23.64
C PHE A 548 -12.04 8.96 -24.65
N LEU A 549 -11.94 8.23 -25.76
CA LEU A 549 -11.11 8.59 -26.90
C LEU A 549 -11.84 8.31 -28.21
N ALA A 550 -11.70 9.23 -29.17
CA ALA A 550 -12.20 9.04 -30.51
C ALA A 550 -11.17 9.45 -31.56
N LEU A 551 -11.00 8.63 -32.60
CA LEU A 551 -10.24 8.93 -33.80
C LEU A 551 -11.22 9.26 -34.94
N THR A 552 -11.15 10.48 -35.47
CA THR A 552 -12.05 11.01 -36.51
C THR A 552 -11.25 11.70 -37.61
N GLU A 553 -11.83 11.93 -38.80
CA GLU A 553 -11.14 12.49 -39.97
C GLU A 553 -10.57 13.88 -39.72
N LYS A 554 -11.44 14.75 -39.20
CA LYS A 554 -11.09 16.13 -38.87
C LYS A 554 -10.07 16.17 -37.73
N GLY A 555 -10.26 15.29 -36.75
CA GLY A 555 -10.12 15.67 -35.33
C GLY A 555 -10.87 16.97 -35.07
N VAL A 556 -12.09 16.97 -34.52
CA VAL A 556 -12.91 18.17 -34.19
C VAL A 556 -12.62 19.42 -35.09
N GLU A 557 -13.04 19.32 -36.37
CA GLU A 557 -13.13 20.33 -37.45
C GLU A 557 -11.84 21.06 -37.91
N GLY A 558 -11.52 21.22 -39.22
CA GLY A 558 -12.28 21.15 -40.48
C GLY A 558 -11.37 20.88 -41.72
N ALA A 559 -11.88 21.13 -42.93
CA ALA A 559 -11.44 20.52 -44.20
C ALA A 559 -10.74 21.46 -45.21
N ALA A 560 -9.92 20.89 -46.11
CA ALA A 560 -9.83 21.22 -47.54
C ALA A 560 -9.03 20.12 -48.28
N ALA A 561 -9.57 19.60 -49.38
CA ALA A 561 -8.97 18.52 -50.18
C ALA A 561 -8.54 19.03 -51.57
N THR A 562 -7.36 18.61 -52.04
CA THR A 562 -7.01 18.58 -53.47
C THR A 562 -6.16 17.34 -53.72
N SER A 563 -6.67 16.37 -54.49
CA SER A 563 -5.94 15.15 -54.85
C SER A 563 -5.48 15.20 -56.30
N ILE A 564 -4.18 15.05 -56.53
CA ILE A 564 -3.60 14.55 -57.78
C ILE A 564 -2.65 13.43 -57.38
N SER A 565 -2.79 12.23 -57.96
CA SER A 565 -1.81 11.15 -57.80
C SER A 565 -1.23 10.76 -59.15
N LEU A 566 0.05 11.12 -59.32
CA LEU A 566 0.99 10.48 -60.22
C LEU A 566 1.55 9.23 -59.53
N SER A 567 1.63 8.15 -60.29
CA SER A 567 2.24 6.85 -60.00
C SER A 567 3.62 6.98 -59.32
N ARG A 568 3.70 6.66 -58.03
CA ARG A 568 4.90 6.21 -57.30
C ARG A 568 4.44 5.26 -56.18
N SER A 569 5.15 4.15 -55.98
CA SER A 569 4.93 3.24 -54.85
C SER A 569 5.33 3.94 -53.55
N PHE A 570 4.35 4.50 -52.83
CA PHE A 570 4.58 5.05 -51.48
C PHE A 570 4.61 3.90 -50.46
N PRO A 571 5.38 4.03 -49.35
CA PRO A 571 5.26 3.11 -48.21
C PRO A 571 3.81 3.07 -47.70
N VAL A 572 3.38 1.93 -47.15
CA VAL A 572 2.01 1.72 -46.66
C VAL A 572 2.05 1.45 -45.15
N PHE A 573 1.12 2.06 -44.41
CA PHE A 573 0.89 1.80 -42.99
C PHE A 573 -0.60 1.56 -42.74
N THR A 574 -0.94 0.30 -42.46
CA THR A 574 -2.33 -0.14 -42.29
C THR A 574 -2.51 -0.77 -40.91
N ALA A 575 -3.40 -0.19 -40.10
CA ALA A 575 -3.69 -0.67 -38.75
C ALA A 575 -5.05 -1.40 -38.66
N LEU A 576 -5.27 -2.37 -39.55
CA LEU A 576 -6.52 -3.13 -39.66
C LEU A 576 -6.43 -4.54 -39.04
N GLN A 577 -5.73 -4.62 -37.91
CA GLN A 577 -5.59 -5.81 -37.07
C GLN A 577 -5.39 -5.34 -35.63
N PRO A 578 -5.50 -6.19 -34.59
CA PRO A 578 -5.29 -5.76 -33.21
C PRO A 578 -3.99 -5.00 -33.00
N PHE A 579 -4.10 -3.84 -32.35
CA PHE A 579 -2.98 -2.91 -32.18
C PHE A 579 -3.04 -2.20 -30.83
N VAL A 580 -1.89 -1.68 -30.41
CA VAL A 580 -1.78 -0.80 -29.23
C VAL A 580 -1.68 0.65 -29.70
N LEU A 581 -2.39 1.53 -29.01
CA LEU A 581 -2.31 2.97 -29.21
C LEU A 581 -1.74 3.66 -27.97
N ILE A 582 -0.90 4.65 -28.20
CA ILE A 582 -0.33 5.51 -27.17
C ILE A 582 -0.44 6.95 -27.64
N VAL A 583 -1.17 7.79 -26.90
CA VAL A 583 -1.14 9.24 -27.11
C VAL A 583 -0.03 9.80 -26.24
N TRP A 584 1.06 10.21 -26.86
CA TRP A 584 2.23 10.74 -26.17
C TRP A 584 2.24 12.27 -26.21
N SER A 585 2.55 12.92 -25.08
CA SER A 585 2.82 14.35 -25.04
C SER A 585 4.31 14.60 -24.86
N TYR A 586 4.92 15.38 -25.75
CA TYR A 586 6.33 15.78 -25.57
C TYR A 586 6.50 16.87 -24.51
N GLU A 587 5.44 17.64 -24.18
CA GLU A 587 5.51 18.61 -23.09
C GLU A 587 5.43 17.92 -21.74
N VAL A 588 4.58 16.90 -21.63
CA VAL A 588 4.50 16.08 -20.43
C VAL A 588 5.66 15.11 -20.36
N GLY A 589 6.16 14.55 -21.45
CA GLY A 589 7.20 13.50 -21.42
C GLY A 589 6.67 12.13 -20.99
N ALA A 590 5.35 11.91 -21.07
CA ALA A 590 4.71 10.66 -20.72
C ALA A 590 3.40 10.43 -21.55
N PRO A 591 2.83 9.21 -21.52
CA PRO A 591 1.58 8.90 -22.20
C PRO A 591 0.37 9.59 -21.56
N LEU A 592 -0.37 10.39 -22.34
CA LEU A 592 -1.68 10.93 -21.94
C LEU A 592 -2.76 9.84 -21.94
N PHE A 593 -2.71 8.94 -22.92
CA PHE A 593 -3.58 7.77 -23.04
C PHE A 593 -2.80 6.57 -23.50
N MET A 594 -3.20 5.40 -23.00
CA MET A 594 -2.74 4.11 -23.49
C MET A 594 -3.94 3.18 -23.65
N GLY A 595 -3.86 2.30 -24.64
CA GLY A 595 -4.92 1.34 -24.86
C GLY A 595 -4.60 0.32 -25.95
N ARG A 596 -5.44 -0.70 -26.04
CA ARG A 596 -5.43 -1.65 -27.14
C ARG A 596 -6.80 -1.74 -27.80
N ILE A 597 -6.76 -2.00 -29.10
CA ILE A 597 -7.92 -2.24 -29.94
C ILE A 597 -7.84 -3.68 -30.41
N VAL A 598 -8.84 -4.48 -30.06
CA VAL A 598 -8.97 -5.88 -30.47
C VAL A 598 -10.24 -6.08 -31.31
N ASP A 599 -11.30 -5.29 -31.04
CA ASP A 599 -12.49 -5.17 -31.88
C ASP A 599 -12.95 -3.70 -31.95
N PRO A 600 -12.79 -3.00 -33.09
CA PRO A 600 -13.19 -1.59 -33.21
C PRO A 600 -14.71 -1.34 -33.13
N PHE A 601 -15.54 -2.40 -33.15
CA PHE A 601 -16.99 -2.30 -32.96
C PHE A 601 -17.46 -2.46 -31.52
N GLU A 602 -16.61 -2.98 -30.64
CA GLU A 602 -16.94 -3.14 -29.24
C GLU A 602 -16.92 -1.75 -28.57
N THR A 603 -17.97 -0.97 -28.81
CA THR A 603 -18.36 0.13 -27.94
C THR A 603 -18.86 -0.52 -26.67
N ASN A 604 -18.05 -0.54 -25.62
CA ASN A 604 -18.51 -0.90 -24.28
C ASN A 604 -19.55 0.15 -23.83
N GLN A 605 -20.78 -0.04 -24.28
CA GLN A 605 -21.95 0.76 -23.97
C GLN A 605 -22.44 0.38 -22.58
N ARG A 606 -22.40 1.37 -21.68
CA ARG A 606 -23.64 2.04 -21.24
C ARG A 606 -23.39 3.55 -21.34
N MET A 607 -24.08 4.22 -22.26
CA MET A 607 -24.11 5.68 -22.38
C MET A 607 -24.97 6.28 -21.27
#